data_AF-A0A534H622-F1
#
_entry.id   AF-A0A534H622-F1
#
_cell.length_a   1.000
_cell.length_b   1.000
_cell.length_c   1.000
_cell.angle_alpha   90.00
_cell.angle_beta   90.00
_cell.angle_gamma   90.00
#
_symmetry.space_group_name_H-M   'P 1'
#
loop_
_entity.id
_entity.type
_entity.pdbx_description
1 polymer ?
#
loop_
_entity_poly.entity_id
_entity_poly.type
_entity_poly.pdbx_seq_one_letter_code
_entity_poly.pdbx_strand_id
1 'polypeptide(L)'
;MASPAARATAPVSARLVPLALLLLAAHPARGETGLLRDVVFAEYTPLSGNLELARRLLTPLAAATLPQRVAGSGKRLAEQPIELSEERFIVYVPAAPPRQGYGLLAFVPPWPEASLPPRWAATLDRQGVIFVSAARSGNDASVLARREPLALLAAHNLMQRYPVDPERVYVGGFSGGARVAMRLALGYPDLFRGAILNAGSDPIGGAEIPLPPRDLFMRFQSSTRLVYVTGERDDPHVSDDSVSMQSMRHWCVFGLESFTTPFVGHAVADAAALSRALEALRARTPTDRDRLARCRSTIESELAKSFQRVEALIAGGRGTEAEKLLHELDERFGGLAAPRSLELARKYFTSSPP
;
A
#
# COMPACT_ATOMS: atom_id res chain seq x y z
N MET A 1 -95.82 -10.14 27.09
CA MET A 1 -96.09 -9.01 28.02
C MET A 1 -94.88 -8.81 28.89
N ALA A 2 -94.39 -7.57 28.96
CA ALA A 2 -93.43 -6.99 29.91
C ALA A 2 -92.07 -7.70 30.16
N SER A 3 -91.01 -6.98 29.76
CA SER A 3 -89.62 -7.11 30.22
C SER A 3 -89.52 -6.81 31.73
N PRO A 4 -88.40 -7.18 32.43
CA PRO A 4 -87.31 -6.20 32.49
C PRO A 4 -85.86 -6.73 32.61
N ALA A 5 -84.97 -5.90 32.09
CA ALA A 5 -83.65 -5.50 32.62
C ALA A 5 -82.53 -6.55 32.74
N ALA A 6 -81.70 -6.61 31.68
CA ALA A 6 -80.35 -7.16 31.73
C ALA A 6 -79.35 -6.09 32.22
N ARG A 7 -78.56 -6.42 33.26
CA ARG A 7 -77.36 -5.67 33.67
C ARG A 7 -76.18 -6.11 32.81
N ALA A 8 -75.59 -5.18 32.08
CA ALA A 8 -74.38 -5.39 31.30
C ALA A 8 -73.13 -5.30 32.20
N THR A 9 -72.37 -6.38 32.26
CA THR A 9 -71.02 -6.44 32.84
C THR A 9 -69.99 -6.06 31.78
N ALA A 10 -69.17 -5.04 32.06
CA ALA A 10 -68.09 -4.58 31.19
C ALA A 10 -66.94 -5.60 31.13
N PRO A 11 -66.32 -5.84 29.95
CA PRO A 11 -65.10 -6.64 29.86
C PRO A 11 -63.86 -5.76 30.11
N VAL A 12 -62.90 -6.32 30.85
CA VAL A 12 -61.58 -5.75 31.13
C VAL A 12 -60.76 -5.70 29.83
N SER A 13 -60.47 -4.49 29.37
CA SER A 13 -59.60 -4.24 28.21
C SER A 13 -58.14 -4.51 28.58
N ALA A 14 -57.58 -5.60 28.07
CA ALA A 14 -56.14 -5.88 28.13
C ALA A 14 -55.38 -4.82 27.32
N ARG A 15 -54.60 -3.97 28.00
CA ARG A 15 -53.68 -3.02 27.36
C ARG A 15 -52.46 -3.77 26.82
N LEU A 16 -52.41 -3.94 25.51
CA LEU A 16 -51.18 -4.30 24.78
C LEU A 16 -50.22 -3.10 24.85
N VAL A 17 -49.12 -3.24 25.59
CA VAL A 17 -47.98 -2.32 25.55
C VAL A 17 -47.15 -2.69 24.31
N PRO A 18 -46.88 -1.77 23.38
CA PRO A 18 -45.98 -2.05 22.27
C PRO A 18 -44.55 -2.08 22.83
N LEU A 19 -43.91 -3.24 22.76
CA LEU A 19 -42.50 -3.42 23.06
C LEU A 19 -41.69 -2.69 21.98
N ALA A 20 -41.27 -1.46 22.27
CA ALA A 20 -40.33 -0.74 21.41
C ALA A 20 -39.00 -1.49 21.42
N LEU A 21 -38.70 -2.19 20.31
CA LEU A 21 -37.34 -2.68 20.05
C LEU A 21 -36.43 -1.45 19.89
N LEU A 22 -35.71 -1.12 20.96
CA LEU A 22 -34.49 -0.32 20.85
C LEU A 22 -33.48 -1.15 20.05
N LEU A 23 -33.34 -0.82 18.77
CA LEU A 23 -32.13 -1.12 18.01
C LEU A 23 -30.97 -0.40 18.70
N LEU A 24 -30.30 -1.10 19.63
CA LEU A 24 -28.95 -0.72 20.04
C LEU A 24 -28.10 -0.79 18.78
N ALA A 25 -27.78 0.38 18.21
CA ALA A 25 -26.65 0.48 17.31
C ALA A 25 -25.44 -0.11 18.04
N ALA A 26 -24.97 -1.26 17.55
CA ALA A 26 -23.75 -1.89 18.04
C ALA A 26 -22.63 -0.88 17.87
N HIS A 27 -22.26 -0.21 18.97
CA HIS A 27 -21.05 0.58 19.00
C HIS A 27 -19.92 -0.45 18.83
N PRO A 28 -19.03 -0.30 17.84
CA PRO A 28 -17.87 -1.18 17.76
C PRO A 28 -17.17 -1.11 19.12
N ALA A 29 -16.88 -2.28 19.70
CA ALA A 29 -16.15 -2.38 20.95
C ALA A 29 -14.92 -1.46 20.84
N ARG A 30 -14.77 -0.51 21.78
CA ARG A 30 -13.62 0.38 21.80
C ARG A 30 -12.37 -0.50 21.88
N GLY A 31 -11.64 -0.63 20.77
CA GLY A 31 -10.37 -1.34 20.75
C GLY A 31 -9.41 -0.71 21.76
N GLU A 32 -8.49 -1.51 22.29
CA GLU A 32 -7.49 -1.05 23.25
C GLU A 32 -6.71 0.15 22.71
N THR A 33 -6.38 1.10 23.59
CA THR A 33 -5.63 2.31 23.26
C THR A 33 -4.27 2.34 23.95
N GLY A 34 -3.36 3.18 23.48
CA GLY A 34 -2.00 3.29 24.00
C GLY A 34 -1.02 2.39 23.23
N LEU A 35 0.11 2.09 23.85
CA LEU A 35 1.16 1.24 23.27
C LEU A 35 0.89 -0.23 23.59
N LEU A 36 0.47 -0.98 22.58
CA LEU A 36 0.22 -2.41 22.63
C LEU A 36 1.44 -3.15 22.08
N ARG A 37 1.95 -4.13 22.84
CA ARG A 37 3.11 -4.96 22.47
C ARG A 37 2.66 -6.37 22.19
N ASP A 38 3.49 -7.09 21.41
CA ASP A 38 3.28 -8.50 21.08
C ASP A 38 1.89 -8.80 20.50
N VAL A 39 1.33 -7.82 19.77
CA VAL A 39 0.02 -7.95 19.15
C VAL A 39 0.10 -9.04 18.09
N VAL A 40 -0.88 -9.95 18.12
CA VAL A 40 -1.06 -11.00 17.12
C VAL A 40 -2.30 -10.69 16.29
N PHE A 41 -2.14 -10.78 14.97
CA PHE A 41 -3.20 -10.65 14.00
C PHE A 41 -3.65 -12.02 13.52
N ALA A 42 -4.86 -12.10 12.95
CA ALA A 42 -5.45 -13.37 12.53
C ALA A 42 -6.09 -13.29 11.14
N GLU A 43 -6.49 -12.09 10.70
CA GLU A 43 -7.15 -11.90 9.42
C GLU A 43 -6.13 -11.78 8.29
N TYR A 44 -6.29 -12.60 7.26
CA TYR A 44 -5.54 -12.49 6.01
C TYR A 44 -6.29 -11.63 5.01
N THR A 45 -5.55 -11.03 4.07
CA THR A 45 -6.14 -10.30 2.94
C THR A 45 -5.65 -10.87 1.62
N PRO A 46 -6.48 -10.91 0.56
CA PRO A 46 -6.01 -11.22 -0.78
C PRO A 46 -4.87 -10.32 -1.25
N LEU A 47 -4.79 -9.09 -0.72
CA LEU A 47 -3.73 -8.13 -1.04
C LEU A 47 -2.32 -8.61 -0.65
N SER A 48 -2.19 -9.49 0.35
CA SER A 48 -0.89 -10.03 0.78
C SER A 48 -0.55 -11.38 0.15
N GLY A 49 -1.39 -11.91 -0.74
CA GLY A 49 -1.16 -13.20 -1.38
C GLY A 49 0.03 -13.17 -2.34
N ASN A 50 0.76 -14.28 -2.47
CA ASN A 50 1.98 -14.36 -3.28
C ASN A 50 1.77 -13.96 -4.75
N LEU A 51 0.66 -14.37 -5.36
CA LEU A 51 0.33 -14.01 -6.74
C LEU A 51 -0.07 -12.54 -6.88
N GLU A 52 -0.71 -11.96 -5.87
CA GLU A 52 -1.12 -10.55 -5.89
C GLU A 52 0.08 -9.63 -5.67
N LEU A 53 0.97 -10.00 -4.75
CA LEU A 53 2.28 -9.37 -4.58
C LEU A 53 3.08 -9.41 -5.88
N ALA A 54 3.18 -10.58 -6.53
CA ALA A 54 3.86 -10.71 -7.81
C ALA A 54 3.25 -9.82 -8.89
N ARG A 55 1.91 -9.83 -9.02
CA ARG A 55 1.18 -9.03 -10.01
C ARG A 55 1.42 -7.53 -9.83
N ARG A 56 1.53 -7.05 -8.60
CA ARG A 56 1.65 -5.61 -8.28
C ARG A 56 3.10 -5.12 -8.22
N LEU A 57 4.05 -6.00 -7.87
CA LEU A 57 5.41 -5.59 -7.46
C LEU A 57 6.54 -6.22 -8.28
N LEU A 58 6.22 -7.09 -9.25
CA LEU A 58 7.15 -7.61 -10.24
C LEU A 58 6.75 -7.15 -11.65
N THR A 59 7.66 -7.28 -12.62
CA THR A 59 7.30 -7.06 -14.03
C THR A 59 6.28 -8.12 -14.47
N PRO A 60 5.41 -7.83 -15.46
CA PRO A 60 4.40 -8.80 -15.91
C PRO A 60 4.98 -10.17 -16.29
N LEU A 61 6.10 -10.21 -17.04
CA LEU A 61 6.72 -11.48 -17.42
C LEU A 61 7.33 -12.20 -16.20
N ALA A 62 7.93 -11.47 -15.26
CA ALA A 62 8.43 -12.08 -14.03
C ALA A 62 7.28 -12.65 -13.17
N ALA A 63 6.16 -11.92 -13.06
CA ALA A 63 4.99 -12.37 -12.31
C ALA A 63 4.37 -13.63 -12.95
N ALA A 64 4.25 -13.67 -14.29
CA ALA A 64 3.67 -14.78 -15.02
C ALA A 64 4.43 -16.11 -14.83
N THR A 65 5.76 -16.04 -14.73
CA THR A 65 6.64 -17.20 -14.60
C THR A 65 6.90 -17.62 -13.15
N LEU A 66 6.39 -16.87 -12.16
CA LEU A 66 6.66 -17.15 -10.74
C LEU A 66 6.19 -18.56 -10.32
N PRO A 67 4.97 -19.04 -10.65
CA PRO A 67 4.53 -20.37 -10.26
C PRO A 67 5.44 -21.48 -10.79
N GLN A 68 5.88 -21.40 -12.05
CA GLN A 68 6.77 -22.36 -12.67
C GLN A 68 8.15 -22.34 -12.02
N ARG A 69 8.69 -21.15 -11.73
CA ARG A 69 9.99 -21.01 -11.04
C ARG A 69 9.96 -21.63 -9.65
N VAL A 70 8.87 -21.45 -8.90
CA VAL A 70 8.70 -22.06 -7.58
C VAL A 70 8.55 -23.59 -7.70
N ALA A 71 7.76 -24.07 -8.65
CA ALA A 71 7.61 -25.51 -8.94
C ALA A 71 8.94 -26.17 -9.33
N GLY A 72 9.79 -25.48 -10.10
CA GLY A 72 11.13 -25.96 -10.46
C GLY A 72 12.07 -26.16 -9.27
N SER A 73 11.78 -25.55 -8.12
CA SER A 73 12.50 -25.77 -6.85
C SER A 73 11.92 -26.91 -6.00
N GLY A 74 10.97 -27.69 -6.52
CA GLY A 74 10.27 -28.75 -5.79
C GLY A 74 9.26 -28.24 -4.76
N LYS A 75 8.91 -26.94 -4.81
CA LYS A 75 7.96 -26.30 -3.88
C LYS A 75 6.68 -25.93 -4.61
N ARG A 76 5.57 -25.88 -3.88
CA ARG A 76 4.33 -25.24 -4.35
C ARG A 76 4.27 -23.82 -3.81
N LEU A 77 3.88 -22.86 -4.65
CA LEU A 77 3.65 -21.50 -4.20
C LEU A 77 2.45 -21.51 -3.23
N ALA A 78 2.71 -21.16 -1.97
CA ALA A 78 1.66 -20.98 -0.97
C ALA A 78 0.77 -19.78 -1.36
N GLU A 79 -0.47 -19.75 -0.88
CA GLU A 79 -1.37 -18.61 -1.10
C GLU A 79 -0.82 -17.37 -0.40
N GLN A 80 -0.48 -17.50 0.88
CA GLN A 80 0.10 -16.45 1.72
C GLN A 80 1.58 -16.73 1.96
N PRO A 81 2.44 -15.69 2.02
CA PRO A 81 3.87 -15.85 2.29
C PRO A 81 4.23 -15.97 3.77
N ILE A 82 3.27 -15.71 4.67
CA ILE A 82 3.50 -15.51 6.11
C ILE A 82 2.49 -16.33 6.91
N GLU A 83 2.97 -17.00 7.95
CA GLU A 83 2.13 -17.63 8.99
C GLU A 83 1.83 -16.60 10.08
N LEU A 84 0.73 -15.86 9.93
CA LEU A 84 0.43 -14.65 10.70
C LEU A 84 0.33 -14.88 12.21
N SER A 85 -0.08 -16.07 12.66
CA SER A 85 -0.13 -16.43 14.09
C SER A 85 1.24 -16.43 14.77
N GLU A 86 2.31 -16.62 14.01
CA GLU A 86 3.69 -16.59 14.50
C GLU A 86 4.26 -15.18 14.56
N GLU A 87 3.57 -14.21 13.96
CA GLU A 87 4.05 -12.84 13.83
C GLU A 87 3.64 -11.97 15.02
N ARG A 88 4.48 -10.96 15.29
CA ARG A 88 4.30 -10.04 16.40
C ARG A 88 4.41 -8.61 15.90
N PHE A 89 3.51 -7.78 16.39
CA PHE A 89 3.43 -6.38 16.01
C PHE A 89 3.46 -5.51 17.26
N ILE A 90 4.02 -4.31 17.11
CA ILE A 90 3.77 -3.22 18.05
C ILE A 90 2.71 -2.31 17.42
N VAL A 91 1.72 -1.93 18.21
CA VAL A 91 0.65 -1.03 17.77
C VAL A 91 0.58 0.13 18.76
N TYR A 92 0.49 1.35 18.24
CA TYR A 92 0.15 2.50 19.06
C TYR A 92 -1.16 3.10 18.58
N VAL A 93 -2.13 3.23 19.48
CA VAL A 93 -3.46 3.75 19.18
C VAL A 93 -3.71 5.00 20.04
N PRO A 94 -3.98 6.18 19.43
CA PRO A 94 -4.33 7.36 20.20
C PRO A 94 -5.58 7.17 21.06
N ALA A 95 -5.54 7.71 22.28
CA ALA A 95 -6.60 7.50 23.28
C ALA A 95 -7.97 8.04 22.85
N ALA A 96 -7.98 9.16 22.11
CA ALA A 96 -9.19 9.81 21.64
C ALA A 96 -9.38 9.58 20.12
N PRO A 97 -10.45 8.91 19.68
CA PRO A 97 -10.73 8.74 18.25
C PRO A 97 -11.10 10.09 17.61
N PRO A 98 -10.48 10.47 16.47
CA PRO A 98 -10.89 11.64 15.71
C PRO A 98 -12.30 11.47 15.13
N ARG A 99 -13.04 12.57 14.94
CA ARG A 99 -14.42 12.55 14.42
C ARG A 99 -14.54 11.87 13.04
N GLN A 100 -13.55 12.08 12.19
CA GLN A 100 -13.48 11.49 10.84
C GLN A 100 -12.92 10.06 10.81
N GLY A 101 -12.54 9.50 11.97
CA GLY A 101 -11.77 8.26 12.08
C GLY A 101 -10.27 8.49 12.22
N TYR A 102 -9.56 7.46 12.68
CA TYR A 102 -8.12 7.45 12.81
C TYR A 102 -7.45 7.52 11.43
N GLY A 103 -6.32 8.22 11.33
CA GLY A 103 -5.34 7.86 10.30
C GLY A 103 -4.62 6.57 10.70
N LEU A 104 -3.93 5.96 9.76
CA LEU A 104 -3.14 4.74 9.98
C LEU A 104 -1.79 4.90 9.30
N LEU A 105 -0.71 4.58 10.01
CA LEU A 105 0.66 4.52 9.49
C LEU A 105 1.22 3.12 9.72
N ALA A 106 1.30 2.33 8.66
CA ALA A 106 2.07 1.09 8.64
C ALA A 106 3.55 1.43 8.43
N PHE A 107 4.38 1.24 9.45
CA PHE A 107 5.79 1.57 9.42
C PHE A 107 6.65 0.32 9.19
N VAL A 108 7.52 0.36 8.17
CA VAL A 108 8.48 -0.69 7.87
C VAL A 108 9.84 -0.30 8.45
N PRO A 109 10.36 -1.02 9.46
CA PRO A 109 11.66 -0.73 10.05
C PRO A 109 12.82 -1.28 9.20
N PRO A 110 14.04 -0.73 9.31
CA PRO A 110 15.25 -1.38 8.79
C PRO A 110 15.89 -2.37 9.78
N TRP A 111 15.42 -2.42 11.02
CA TRP A 111 15.88 -3.33 12.07
C TRP A 111 14.82 -4.42 12.37
N PRO A 112 15.21 -5.54 13.00
CA PRO A 112 14.28 -6.64 13.27
C PRO A 112 13.29 -6.36 14.42
N GLU A 113 13.58 -5.46 15.34
CA GLU A 113 12.70 -5.18 16.48
C GLU A 113 11.47 -4.35 16.10
N ALA A 114 10.28 -4.77 16.54
CA ALA A 114 9.10 -3.90 16.50
C ALA A 114 9.20 -2.85 17.62
N SER A 115 9.41 -1.60 17.25
CA SER A 115 9.48 -0.49 18.21
C SER A 115 8.73 0.74 17.69
N LEU A 116 8.18 1.51 18.64
CA LEU A 116 7.70 2.86 18.36
C LEU A 116 8.89 3.81 18.48
N PRO A 117 9.26 4.57 17.44
CA PRO A 117 10.37 5.51 17.55
C PRO A 117 10.16 6.51 18.69
N PRO A 118 11.23 6.90 19.41
CA PRO A 118 11.12 7.76 20.57
C PRO A 118 10.33 9.04 20.28
N ARG A 119 9.46 9.41 21.22
CA ARG A 119 8.66 10.65 21.19
C ARG A 119 7.61 10.74 20.06
N TRP A 120 7.41 9.69 19.25
CA TRP A 120 6.36 9.67 18.23
C TRP A 120 4.95 9.64 18.82
N ALA A 121 4.75 8.99 19.98
CA ALA A 121 3.46 8.85 20.64
C ALA A 121 2.67 10.16 20.73
N ALA A 122 3.29 11.24 21.24
CA ALA A 122 2.64 12.54 21.37
C ALA A 122 2.24 13.16 20.02
N THR A 123 3.02 12.92 18.96
CA THR A 123 2.68 13.39 17.60
C THR A 123 1.53 12.57 17.02
N LEU A 124 1.54 11.26 17.21
CA LEU A 124 0.47 10.36 16.79
C LEU A 124 -0.85 10.68 17.50
N ASP A 125 -0.80 11.00 18.80
CA ASP A 125 -1.95 11.49 19.58
C ASP A 125 -2.54 12.75 18.97
N ARG A 126 -1.73 13.80 18.77
CA ARG A 126 -2.19 15.09 18.22
C ARG A 126 -2.77 14.94 16.81
N GLN A 127 -2.18 14.07 15.99
CA GLN A 127 -2.62 13.86 14.60
C GLN A 127 -3.74 12.82 14.48
N GLY A 128 -4.05 12.08 15.56
CA GLY A 128 -5.04 11.01 15.55
C GLY A 128 -4.69 9.91 14.55
N VAL A 129 -3.44 9.42 14.60
CA VAL A 129 -2.91 8.39 13.69
C VAL A 129 -2.51 7.15 14.49
N ILE A 130 -3.06 6.00 14.13
CA ILE A 130 -2.63 4.69 14.61
C ILE A 130 -1.30 4.35 13.94
N PHE A 131 -0.35 3.85 14.71
CA PHE A 131 0.93 3.34 14.20
C PHE A 131 0.98 1.82 14.36
N VAL A 132 1.56 1.14 13.38
CA VAL A 132 1.86 -0.28 13.48
C VAL A 132 3.21 -0.60 12.84
N SER A 133 3.98 -1.48 13.46
CA SER A 133 5.22 -2.01 12.91
C SER A 133 5.38 -3.48 13.27
N ALA A 134 5.87 -4.27 12.32
CA ALA A 134 6.05 -5.70 12.46
C ALA A 134 7.45 -6.04 12.98
N ALA A 135 7.55 -7.04 13.85
CA ALA A 135 8.82 -7.63 14.24
C ALA A 135 9.39 -8.48 13.10
N ARG A 136 10.70 -8.76 13.14
CA ARG A 136 11.46 -9.54 12.16
C ARG A 136 11.24 -9.03 10.72
N SER A 137 11.12 -7.71 10.56
CA SER A 137 10.87 -7.03 9.28
C SER A 137 11.99 -6.07 8.88
N GLY A 138 13.20 -6.28 9.41
CA GLY A 138 14.40 -5.49 9.13
C GLY A 138 15.03 -5.79 7.77
N ASN A 139 16.21 -5.20 7.51
CA ASN A 139 16.86 -5.26 6.20
C ASN A 139 17.30 -6.65 5.76
N ASP A 140 17.57 -7.57 6.69
CA ASP A 140 17.95 -8.94 6.36
C ASP A 140 16.76 -9.83 5.96
N ALA A 141 15.52 -9.34 6.14
CA ALA A 141 14.31 -10.06 5.77
C ALA A 141 13.99 -9.88 4.27
N SER A 142 13.41 -10.93 3.67
CA SER A 142 12.89 -10.87 2.31
C SER A 142 11.91 -9.72 2.13
N VAL A 143 12.13 -8.86 1.14
CA VAL A 143 11.22 -7.75 0.82
C VAL A 143 9.85 -8.30 0.43
N LEU A 144 9.80 -9.13 -0.62
CA LEU A 144 8.55 -9.62 -1.21
C LEU A 144 7.86 -10.69 -0.37
N ALA A 145 8.62 -11.61 0.23
CA ALA A 145 8.04 -12.73 0.97
C ALA A 145 7.83 -12.42 2.46
N ARG A 146 8.18 -11.21 2.95
CA ARG A 146 8.07 -10.90 4.37
C ARG A 146 7.72 -9.44 4.67
N ARG A 147 8.57 -8.49 4.32
CA ARG A 147 8.41 -7.08 4.75
C ARG A 147 7.15 -6.44 4.17
N GLU A 148 6.91 -6.66 2.88
CA GLU A 148 5.71 -6.16 2.17
C GLU A 148 4.40 -6.79 2.68
N PRO A 149 4.24 -8.12 2.74
CA PRO A 149 3.01 -8.74 3.25
C PRO A 149 2.72 -8.40 4.71
N LEU A 150 3.74 -8.27 5.58
CA LEU A 150 3.53 -7.90 6.99
C LEU A 150 2.89 -6.51 7.13
N ALA A 151 3.32 -5.52 6.33
CA ALA A 151 2.74 -4.18 6.34
C ALA A 151 1.28 -4.19 5.84
N LEU A 152 0.99 -4.97 4.80
CA LEU A 152 -0.36 -5.12 4.25
C LEU A 152 -1.32 -5.79 5.26
N LEU A 153 -0.88 -6.88 5.89
CA LEU A 153 -1.65 -7.62 6.89
C LEU A 153 -1.90 -6.77 8.14
N ALA A 154 -0.88 -6.02 8.60
CA ALA A 154 -1.01 -5.10 9.72
C ALA A 154 -2.05 -4.01 9.44
N ALA A 155 -1.98 -3.39 8.26
CA ALA A 155 -2.92 -2.35 7.90
C ALA A 155 -4.36 -2.90 7.80
N HIS A 156 -4.53 -4.04 7.13
CA HIS A 156 -5.82 -4.71 6.99
C HIS A 156 -6.48 -5.00 8.34
N ASN A 157 -5.75 -5.65 9.26
CA ASN A 157 -6.29 -6.03 10.57
C ASN A 157 -6.68 -4.79 11.40
N LEU A 158 -5.89 -3.72 11.37
CA LEU A 158 -6.23 -2.51 12.13
C LEU A 158 -7.42 -1.75 11.55
N MET A 159 -7.60 -1.79 10.22
CA MET A 159 -8.79 -1.23 9.58
C MET A 159 -10.07 -2.02 9.92
N GLN A 160 -9.97 -3.30 10.29
CA GLN A 160 -11.11 -4.07 10.81
C GLN A 160 -11.37 -3.80 12.30
N ARG A 161 -10.33 -3.50 13.08
CA ARG A 161 -10.41 -3.36 14.54
C ARG A 161 -10.76 -1.95 15.01
N TYR A 162 -10.42 -0.92 14.22
CA TYR A 162 -10.59 0.49 14.59
C TYR A 162 -11.30 1.27 13.49
N PRO A 163 -12.01 2.36 13.83
CA PRO A 163 -12.62 3.25 12.84
C PRO A 163 -11.53 4.06 12.13
N VAL A 164 -10.86 3.45 11.16
CA VAL A 164 -9.84 4.08 10.33
C VAL A 164 -10.52 4.80 9.17
N ASP A 165 -10.13 6.06 8.94
CA ASP A 165 -10.50 6.80 7.74
C ASP A 165 -9.73 6.21 6.54
N PRO A 166 -10.40 5.59 5.56
CA PRO A 166 -9.73 4.98 4.40
C PRO A 166 -8.95 6.00 3.56
N GLU A 167 -9.25 7.29 3.69
CA GLU A 167 -8.50 8.35 3.02
C GLU A 167 -7.23 8.79 3.78
N ARG A 168 -6.97 8.21 4.95
CA ARG A 168 -5.83 8.52 5.83
C ARG A 168 -5.00 7.28 6.18
N VAL A 169 -4.94 6.33 5.26
CA VAL A 169 -4.10 5.13 5.37
C VAL A 169 -2.78 5.37 4.66
N TYR A 170 -1.68 5.28 5.39
CA TYR A 170 -0.34 5.61 4.94
C TYR A 170 0.63 4.47 5.24
N VAL A 171 1.70 4.40 4.46
CA VAL A 171 2.85 3.54 4.72
C VAL A 171 4.08 4.42 4.93
N GLY A 172 4.98 4.03 5.82
CA GLY A 172 6.23 4.75 6.00
C GLY A 172 7.35 3.81 6.33
N GLY A 173 8.58 4.28 6.30
CA GLY A 173 9.72 3.49 6.72
C GLY A 173 10.96 4.35 6.83
N PHE A 174 12.03 3.75 7.34
CA PHE A 174 13.34 4.38 7.42
C PHE A 174 14.39 3.54 6.68
N SER A 175 15.28 4.19 5.92
CA SER A 175 16.38 3.53 5.20
C SER A 175 15.85 2.44 4.24
N GLY A 176 16.33 1.20 4.34
CA GLY A 176 15.78 0.07 3.58
C GLY A 176 14.27 -0.15 3.80
N GLY A 177 13.71 0.23 4.95
CA GLY A 177 12.27 0.19 5.19
C GLY A 177 11.50 1.27 4.41
N ALA A 178 12.11 2.43 4.18
CA ALA A 178 11.51 3.49 3.37
C ALA A 178 11.40 3.07 1.89
N ARG A 179 12.41 2.35 1.38
CA ARG A 179 12.38 1.71 0.05
C ARG A 179 11.23 0.71 -0.08
N VAL A 180 10.97 -0.11 0.95
CA VAL A 180 9.79 -1.00 0.99
C VAL A 180 8.48 -0.21 1.04
N ALA A 181 8.40 0.85 1.85
CA ALA A 181 7.22 1.71 1.94
C ALA A 181 6.89 2.36 0.58
N MET A 182 7.92 2.79 -0.17
CA MET A 182 7.76 3.33 -1.52
C MET A 182 7.15 2.28 -2.47
N ARG A 183 7.66 1.05 -2.46
CA ARG A 183 7.13 -0.06 -3.27
C ARG A 183 5.67 -0.35 -2.95
N LEU A 184 5.30 -0.36 -1.67
CA LEU A 184 3.93 -0.57 -1.21
C LEU A 184 3.00 0.57 -1.63
N ALA A 185 3.43 1.83 -1.52
CA ALA A 185 2.62 2.96 -1.97
C ALA A 185 2.41 2.94 -3.49
N LEU A 186 3.42 2.52 -4.26
CA LEU A 186 3.33 2.36 -5.71
C LEU A 186 2.38 1.22 -6.10
N GLY A 187 2.54 0.04 -5.50
CA GLY A 187 1.77 -1.17 -5.84
C GLY A 187 0.36 -1.24 -5.24
N TYR A 188 0.10 -0.51 -4.15
CA TYR A 188 -1.18 -0.52 -3.42
C TYR A 188 -1.75 0.89 -3.20
N PRO A 189 -1.91 1.72 -4.25
CA PRO A 189 -2.49 3.06 -4.14
C PRO A 189 -4.00 3.03 -3.84
N ASP A 190 -4.61 1.85 -3.93
CA ASP A 190 -5.96 1.52 -3.51
C ASP A 190 -6.09 1.25 -2.00
N LEU A 191 -4.97 1.04 -1.30
CA LEU A 191 -4.90 0.93 0.16
C LEU A 191 -4.19 2.15 0.78
N PHE A 192 -2.95 2.41 0.36
CA PHE A 192 -2.13 3.50 0.89
C PHE A 192 -2.32 4.77 0.07
N ARG A 193 -2.84 5.83 0.70
CA ARG A 193 -3.07 7.14 0.07
C ARG A 193 -1.81 8.02 0.05
N GLY A 194 -0.75 7.57 0.71
CA GLY A 194 0.57 8.20 0.63
C GLY A 194 1.63 7.50 1.46
N ALA A 195 2.87 7.99 1.32
CA ALA A 195 4.00 7.44 2.05
C ALA A 195 4.96 8.48 2.64
N ILE A 196 5.57 8.11 3.76
CA ILE A 196 6.71 8.82 4.36
C ILE A 196 7.97 8.02 4.04
N LEU A 197 8.83 8.59 3.20
CA LEU A 197 10.08 7.99 2.74
C LEU A 197 11.22 8.65 3.51
N ASN A 198 11.60 8.07 4.66
CA ASN A 198 12.64 8.64 5.50
C ASN A 198 14.01 8.05 5.16
N ALA A 199 14.89 8.88 4.58
CA ALA A 199 16.26 8.53 4.21
C ALA A 199 16.37 7.20 3.42
N GLY A 200 15.51 7.02 2.42
CA GLY A 200 15.51 5.81 1.60
C GLY A 200 14.44 5.85 0.53
N SER A 201 14.88 5.91 -0.72
CA SER A 201 14.02 5.90 -1.89
C SER A 201 14.80 5.38 -3.08
N ASP A 202 14.10 4.88 -4.09
CA ASP A 202 14.71 4.34 -5.32
C ASP A 202 14.00 4.95 -6.54
N PRO A 203 14.64 4.96 -7.72
CA PRO A 203 13.96 5.30 -8.96
C PRO A 203 12.93 4.22 -9.36
N ILE A 204 11.84 4.65 -10.00
CA ILE A 204 10.78 3.75 -10.53
C ILE A 204 10.87 3.57 -12.05
N GLY A 205 10.31 2.48 -12.56
CA GLY A 205 10.24 2.17 -13.99
C GLY A 205 11.48 1.46 -14.52
N GLY A 206 11.79 0.32 -13.89
CA GLY A 206 12.81 -0.63 -14.30
C GLY A 206 12.56 -1.99 -13.64
N ALA A 207 13.43 -2.96 -13.87
CA ALA A 207 13.27 -4.33 -13.36
C ALA A 207 13.18 -4.41 -11.82
N GLU A 208 13.93 -3.57 -11.11
CA GLU A 208 13.98 -3.57 -9.64
C GLU A 208 12.69 -3.02 -9.02
N ILE A 209 12.25 -1.85 -9.50
CA ILE A 209 11.01 -1.18 -9.08
C ILE A 209 10.09 -1.01 -10.30
N PRO A 210 9.39 -2.08 -10.71
CA PRO A 210 8.54 -2.04 -11.89
C PRO A 210 7.28 -1.21 -11.63
N LEU A 211 6.71 -0.67 -12.71
CA LEU A 211 5.41 -0.01 -12.63
C LEU A 211 4.32 -1.04 -12.34
N PRO A 212 3.32 -0.71 -11.52
CA PRO A 212 2.22 -1.62 -11.21
C PRO A 212 1.23 -1.69 -12.39
N PRO A 213 0.23 -2.57 -12.32
CA PRO A 213 -0.89 -2.62 -13.27
C PRO A 213 -1.47 -1.23 -13.57
N ARG A 214 -1.86 -1.00 -14.84
CA ARG A 214 -2.24 0.32 -15.37
C ARG A 214 -3.26 1.06 -14.52
N ASP A 215 -4.31 0.39 -14.07
CA ASP A 215 -5.37 0.96 -13.23
C ASP A 215 -4.84 1.47 -11.87
N LEU A 216 -3.96 0.68 -11.24
CA LEU A 216 -3.29 1.05 -10.00
C LEU A 216 -2.32 2.21 -10.25
N PHE A 217 -1.50 2.16 -11.30
CA PHE A 217 -0.57 3.25 -11.60
C PHE A 217 -1.29 4.57 -11.88
N MET A 218 -2.42 4.52 -12.59
CA MET A 218 -3.24 5.69 -12.82
C MET A 218 -3.77 6.29 -11.51
N ARG A 219 -4.17 5.44 -10.56
CA ARG A 219 -4.56 5.88 -9.21
C ARG A 219 -3.37 6.53 -8.50
N PHE A 220 -2.21 5.88 -8.50
CA PHE A 220 -0.97 6.40 -7.89
C PHE A 220 -0.63 7.81 -8.35
N GLN A 221 -0.57 8.03 -9.67
CA GLN A 221 -0.27 9.34 -10.27
C GLN A 221 -1.28 10.44 -9.87
N SER A 222 -2.54 10.07 -9.69
CA SER A 222 -3.63 11.03 -9.48
C SER A 222 -3.87 11.38 -8.01
N SER A 223 -3.69 10.42 -7.09
CA SER A 223 -4.13 10.58 -5.70
C SER A 223 -3.05 10.35 -4.66
N THR A 224 -1.97 9.62 -4.98
CA THR A 224 -0.98 9.27 -3.96
C THR A 224 -0.01 10.42 -3.69
N ARG A 225 0.38 10.61 -2.43
CA ARG A 225 1.36 11.61 -2.01
C ARG A 225 2.59 10.95 -1.41
N LEU A 226 3.77 11.37 -1.83
CA LEU A 226 5.04 10.92 -1.27
C LEU A 226 5.71 12.08 -0.56
N VAL A 227 6.12 11.84 0.68
CA VAL A 227 6.87 12.80 1.48
C VAL A 227 8.24 12.24 1.76
N TYR A 228 9.27 12.86 1.18
CA TYR A 228 10.67 12.53 1.38
C TYR A 228 11.19 13.32 2.60
N VAL A 229 11.82 12.62 3.55
CA VAL A 229 12.31 13.20 4.80
C VAL A 229 13.70 12.67 5.12
N THR A 230 14.73 13.47 4.91
CA THR A 230 16.12 12.99 5.02
C THR A 230 16.97 13.93 5.84
N GLY A 231 17.94 13.40 6.58
CA GLY A 231 18.91 14.21 7.31
C GLY A 231 19.69 15.11 6.36
N GLU A 232 19.88 16.38 6.69
CA GLU A 232 20.68 17.30 5.88
C GLU A 232 22.12 16.80 5.67
N ARG A 233 22.68 16.06 6.65
CA ARG A 233 24.04 15.50 6.61
C ARG A 233 24.08 14.04 6.11
N ASP A 234 22.99 13.56 5.51
CA ASP A 234 22.88 12.23 4.92
C ASP A 234 22.97 12.32 3.39
N ASP A 235 24.09 12.88 2.91
CA ASP A 235 24.31 13.22 1.49
C ASP A 235 23.95 12.10 0.51
N PRO A 236 24.30 10.81 0.77
CA PRO A 236 23.91 9.73 -0.13
C PRO A 236 22.39 9.62 -0.30
N HIS A 237 21.62 9.67 0.79
CA HIS A 237 20.15 9.54 0.71
C HIS A 237 19.48 10.82 0.22
N VAL A 238 20.07 11.99 0.43
CA VAL A 238 19.61 13.25 -0.21
C VAL A 238 19.77 13.17 -1.74
N SER A 239 20.87 12.55 -2.20
CA SER A 239 21.10 12.27 -3.62
C SER A 239 20.09 11.24 -4.16
N ASP A 240 19.88 10.13 -3.44
CA ASP A 240 18.88 9.11 -3.79
C ASP A 240 17.48 9.71 -3.92
N ASP A 241 17.07 10.57 -2.99
CA ASP A 241 15.78 11.27 -3.03
C ASP A 241 15.65 12.13 -4.30
N SER A 242 16.71 12.82 -4.69
CA SER A 242 16.71 13.64 -5.92
C SER A 242 16.52 12.77 -7.17
N VAL A 243 17.21 11.63 -7.25
CA VAL A 243 17.09 10.66 -8.35
C VAL A 243 15.70 10.02 -8.38
N SER A 244 15.19 9.58 -7.22
CA SER A 244 13.85 9.01 -7.09
C SER A 244 12.79 10.01 -7.55
N MET A 245 12.83 11.25 -7.06
CA MET A 245 11.88 12.30 -7.45
C MET A 245 11.97 12.67 -8.95
N GLN A 246 13.15 12.58 -9.57
CA GLN A 246 13.28 12.76 -11.02
C GLN A 246 12.57 11.63 -11.77
N SER A 247 12.77 10.37 -11.36
CA SER A 247 12.07 9.22 -11.96
C SER A 247 10.56 9.31 -11.79
N MET A 248 10.07 9.72 -10.61
CA MET A 248 8.65 9.91 -10.34
C MET A 248 8.03 10.91 -11.33
N ARG A 249 8.71 12.05 -11.55
CA ARG A 249 8.25 13.07 -12.50
C ARG A 249 8.30 12.57 -13.95
N HIS A 250 9.31 11.77 -14.32
CA HIS A 250 9.39 11.14 -15.63
C HIS A 250 8.15 10.26 -15.89
N TRP A 251 7.68 9.54 -14.88
CA TRP A 251 6.48 8.71 -14.94
C TRP A 251 5.19 9.41 -14.51
N CYS A 252 5.13 10.73 -14.63
CA CYS A 252 3.95 11.56 -14.39
C CYS A 252 3.40 11.54 -12.95
N VAL A 253 4.25 11.29 -11.97
CA VAL A 253 3.92 11.36 -10.55
C VAL A 253 4.38 12.72 -10.02
N PHE A 254 3.41 13.55 -9.64
CA PHE A 254 3.67 14.95 -9.24
C PHE A 254 3.32 15.26 -7.78
N GLY A 255 2.67 14.33 -7.08
CA GLY A 255 2.32 14.47 -5.66
C GLY A 255 3.53 14.24 -4.75
N LEU A 256 4.59 15.01 -4.94
CA LEU A 256 5.88 14.85 -4.25
C LEU A 256 6.14 16.06 -3.35
N GLU A 257 6.42 15.79 -2.08
CA GLU A 257 6.90 16.76 -1.10
C GLU A 257 8.25 16.28 -0.57
N SER A 258 9.19 17.19 -0.31
CA SER A 258 10.50 16.82 0.22
C SER A 258 11.01 17.88 1.17
N PHE A 259 11.68 17.46 2.25
CA PHE A 259 12.43 18.35 3.10
C PHE A 259 13.56 17.63 3.83
N THR A 260 14.58 18.42 4.19
CA THR A 260 15.67 17.95 5.03
C THR A 260 15.44 18.32 6.49
N THR A 261 15.99 17.52 7.41
CA THR A 261 16.09 17.85 8.83
C THR A 261 17.48 18.42 9.14
N PRO A 262 17.60 19.70 9.55
CA PRO A 262 18.89 20.35 9.73
C PRO A 262 19.80 19.63 10.72
N PHE A 263 21.09 19.57 10.39
CA PHE A 263 22.15 18.99 11.25
C PHE A 263 22.03 17.49 11.58
N VAL A 264 21.04 16.79 11.03
CA VAL A 264 20.80 15.36 11.24
C VAL A 264 21.48 14.54 10.13
N GLY A 265 22.12 13.43 10.50
CA GLY A 265 22.67 12.45 9.55
C GLY A 265 21.66 11.35 9.19
N HIS A 266 22.13 10.12 9.00
CA HIS A 266 21.25 8.97 8.72
C HIS A 266 20.48 8.53 9.97
N ALA A 267 19.30 9.12 10.20
CA ALA A 267 18.50 8.86 11.38
C ALA A 267 16.99 8.84 11.08
N VAL A 268 16.27 8.16 11.97
CA VAL A 268 14.81 8.14 11.96
C VAL A 268 14.29 9.55 12.20
N ALA A 269 13.27 9.95 11.43
CA ALA A 269 12.58 11.22 11.58
C ALA A 269 12.13 11.40 13.04
N ASP A 270 12.47 12.54 13.63
CA ASP A 270 12.02 12.86 14.98
C ASP A 270 10.52 13.20 15.01
N ALA A 271 10.02 13.54 16.20
CA ALA A 271 8.60 13.85 16.38
C ALA A 271 8.12 15.08 15.58
N ALA A 272 9.00 16.05 15.30
CA ALA A 272 8.67 17.26 14.56
C ALA A 272 8.66 16.99 13.05
N ALA A 273 9.67 16.28 12.55
CA ALA A 273 9.74 15.81 11.17
C ALA A 273 8.55 14.89 10.83
N LEU A 274 8.19 13.97 11.73
CA LEU A 274 6.98 13.15 11.58
C LEU A 274 5.71 14.01 11.49
N SER A 275 5.56 15.01 12.37
CA SER A 275 4.36 15.88 12.34
C SER A 275 4.24 16.60 11.01
N ARG A 276 5.33 17.20 10.53
CA ARG A 276 5.39 17.88 9.23
C ARG A 276 5.07 16.92 8.09
N ALA A 277 5.58 15.70 8.13
CA ALA A 277 5.31 14.71 7.09
C ALA A 277 3.84 14.26 7.06
N LEU A 278 3.23 14.02 8.23
CA LEU A 278 1.81 13.70 8.34
C LEU A 278 0.92 14.87 7.89
N GLU A 279 1.31 16.11 8.18
CA GLU A 279 0.63 17.30 7.69
C GLU A 279 0.71 17.43 6.17
N ALA A 280 1.88 17.20 5.58
CA ALA A 280 2.08 17.18 4.13
C ALA A 280 1.24 16.11 3.43
N LEU A 281 1.14 14.90 4.01
CA LEU A 281 0.25 13.84 3.50
C LEU A 281 -1.24 14.21 3.53
N ARG A 282 -1.65 15.08 4.48
CA ARG A 282 -3.03 15.56 4.60
C ARG A 282 -3.34 16.74 3.70
N ALA A 283 -2.34 17.54 3.33
CA ALA A 283 -2.48 18.66 2.42
C ALA A 283 -2.79 18.14 1.00
N ARG A 284 -4.07 17.97 0.68
CA ARG A 284 -4.54 17.46 -0.61
C ARG A 284 -4.37 18.50 -1.72
N THR A 285 -3.14 18.77 -2.15
CA THR A 285 -2.88 19.61 -3.33
C THR A 285 -3.30 18.83 -4.58
N PRO A 286 -4.33 19.23 -5.34
CA PRO A 286 -4.77 18.47 -6.50
C PRO A 286 -3.68 18.39 -7.57
N THR A 287 -3.54 17.22 -8.20
CA THR A 287 -2.66 17.07 -9.36
C THR A 287 -3.28 17.82 -10.55
N ASP A 288 -2.50 18.67 -11.22
CA ASP A 288 -2.91 19.34 -12.46
C ASP A 288 -3.29 18.27 -13.51
N ARG A 289 -4.58 18.25 -13.86
CA ARG A 289 -5.18 17.24 -14.75
C ARG A 289 -4.63 17.33 -16.16
N ASP A 290 -4.40 18.54 -16.68
CA ASP A 290 -3.94 18.74 -18.05
C ASP A 290 -2.46 18.38 -18.17
N ARG A 291 -1.66 18.75 -17.18
CA ARG A 291 -0.25 18.31 -17.08
C ARG A 291 -0.16 16.78 -17.03
N LEU A 292 -0.98 16.14 -16.20
CA LEU A 292 -1.00 14.69 -16.07
C LEU A 292 -1.43 14.02 -17.39
N ALA A 293 -2.48 14.51 -18.04
CA ALA A 293 -2.97 13.97 -19.31
C ALA A 293 -1.91 14.06 -20.43
N ARG A 294 -1.24 15.23 -20.57
CA ARG A 294 -0.16 15.39 -21.55
C ARG A 294 0.99 14.42 -21.31
N CYS A 295 1.45 14.30 -20.06
CA CYS A 295 2.53 13.39 -19.70
C CYS A 295 2.17 11.93 -19.99
N ARG A 296 0.95 11.49 -19.64
CA ARG A 296 0.46 10.14 -19.94
C ARG A 296 0.45 9.85 -21.43
N SER A 297 -0.03 10.79 -22.25
CA SER A 297 -0.07 10.64 -23.70
C SER A 297 1.34 10.44 -24.30
N THR A 298 2.37 11.11 -23.77
CA THR A 298 3.76 10.87 -24.16
C THR A 298 4.20 9.43 -23.86
N ILE A 299 3.97 8.96 -22.63
CA ILE A 299 4.32 7.59 -22.22
C ILE A 299 3.57 6.54 -23.06
N GLU A 300 2.29 6.76 -23.35
CA GLU A 300 1.49 5.86 -24.19
C GLU A 300 1.99 5.79 -25.63
N SER A 301 2.39 6.93 -26.19
CA SER A 301 3.00 6.99 -27.54
C SER A 301 4.34 6.26 -27.60
N GLU A 302 5.19 6.41 -26.58
CA GLU A 302 6.45 5.67 -26.47
C GLU A 302 6.24 4.16 -26.35
N LEU A 303 5.29 3.74 -25.52
CA LEU A 303 4.93 2.33 -25.36
C LEU A 303 4.41 1.74 -26.67
N ALA A 304 3.52 2.44 -27.38
CA ALA A 304 2.98 1.99 -28.66
C ALA A 304 4.08 1.80 -29.72
N LYS A 305 5.00 2.76 -29.84
CA LYS A 305 6.15 2.64 -30.75
C LYS A 305 7.06 1.47 -30.37
N SER A 306 7.21 1.19 -29.08
CA SER A 306 8.04 0.09 -28.60
C SER A 306 7.43 -1.26 -28.99
N PHE A 307 6.11 -1.43 -28.87
CA PHE A 307 5.42 -2.62 -29.36
C PHE A 307 5.49 -2.79 -30.88
N GLN A 308 5.33 -1.69 -31.65
CA GLN A 308 5.47 -1.74 -33.12
C GLN A 308 6.85 -2.28 -33.54
N ARG A 309 7.92 -1.93 -32.81
CA ARG A 309 9.27 -2.45 -33.07
C ARG A 309 9.37 -3.96 -32.77
N VAL A 310 8.80 -4.43 -31.67
CA VAL A 310 8.74 -5.87 -31.35
C VAL A 310 8.00 -6.62 -32.45
N GLU A 311 6.83 -6.14 -32.86
CA GLU A 311 6.01 -6.77 -33.90
C GLU A 311 6.71 -6.77 -35.27
N ALA A 312 7.43 -5.71 -35.62
CA ALA A 312 8.22 -5.66 -36.85
C ALA A 312 9.35 -6.71 -36.86
N LEU A 313 10.02 -6.93 -35.72
CA LEU A 313 11.03 -7.98 -35.58
C LEU A 313 10.41 -9.38 -35.73
N ILE A 314 9.25 -9.61 -35.13
CA ILE A 314 8.49 -10.88 -35.29
C ILE A 314 8.13 -11.11 -36.76
N ALA A 315 7.56 -10.10 -37.43
CA ALA A 315 7.17 -10.19 -38.84
C ALA A 315 8.37 -10.42 -39.77
N GLY A 316 9.55 -9.89 -39.41
CA GLY A 316 10.81 -10.10 -40.13
C GLY A 316 11.53 -11.41 -39.80
N GLY A 317 10.94 -12.31 -39.01
CA GLY A 317 11.56 -13.59 -38.64
C GLY A 317 12.71 -13.50 -37.62
N ARG A 318 12.88 -12.34 -36.96
CA ARG A 318 13.96 -12.08 -35.99
C ARG A 318 13.52 -12.38 -34.55
N GLY A 319 13.11 -13.63 -34.31
CA GLY A 319 12.48 -14.06 -33.06
C GLY A 319 13.29 -13.77 -31.79
N THR A 320 14.56 -14.13 -31.74
CA THR A 320 15.43 -13.91 -30.56
C THR A 320 15.58 -12.42 -30.22
N GLU A 321 15.67 -11.56 -31.23
CA GLU A 321 15.77 -10.12 -31.01
C GLU A 321 14.43 -9.52 -30.55
N ALA A 322 13.33 -10.03 -31.06
CA ALA A 322 12.00 -9.65 -30.62
C ALA A 322 11.75 -10.06 -29.17
N GLU A 323 12.18 -11.26 -28.77
CA GLU A 323 12.10 -11.73 -27.38
C GLU A 323 12.91 -10.82 -26.45
N LYS A 324 14.17 -10.55 -26.79
CA LYS A 324 15.02 -9.63 -26.01
C LYS A 324 14.38 -8.25 -25.87
N LEU A 325 13.90 -7.66 -26.96
CA LEU A 325 13.26 -6.35 -26.93
C LEU A 325 11.95 -6.35 -26.12
N LEU A 326 11.20 -7.46 -26.15
CA LEU A 326 9.99 -7.61 -25.34
C LEU A 326 10.32 -7.63 -23.84
N HIS A 327 11.39 -8.31 -23.43
CA HIS A 327 11.86 -8.29 -22.03
C HIS A 327 12.29 -6.88 -21.60
N GLU A 328 13.09 -6.17 -22.42
CA GLU A 328 13.49 -4.79 -22.14
C GLU A 328 12.28 -3.84 -22.02
N LEU A 329 11.26 -4.04 -22.86
CA LEU A 329 9.99 -3.29 -22.81
C LEU A 329 9.23 -3.60 -21.50
N ASP A 330 9.11 -4.88 -21.14
CA ASP A 330 8.43 -5.34 -19.92
C ASP A 330 9.10 -4.81 -18.65
N GLU A 331 10.43 -4.79 -18.60
CA GLU A 331 11.20 -4.22 -17.48
C GLU A 331 11.00 -2.70 -17.37
N ARG A 332 11.05 -1.98 -18.50
CA ARG A 332 10.91 -0.51 -18.51
C ARG A 332 9.50 -0.06 -18.17
N PHE A 333 8.48 -0.65 -18.79
CA PHE A 333 7.09 -0.20 -18.68
C PHE A 333 6.27 -0.98 -17.64
N GLY A 334 6.80 -2.08 -17.11
CA GLY A 334 6.14 -2.89 -16.09
C GLY A 334 4.69 -3.22 -16.45
N GLY A 335 3.79 -3.02 -15.48
CA GLY A 335 2.36 -3.24 -15.65
C GLY A 335 1.66 -2.36 -16.70
N LEU A 336 2.30 -1.32 -17.24
CA LEU A 336 1.77 -0.59 -18.40
C LEU A 336 1.87 -1.38 -19.70
N ALA A 337 2.84 -2.29 -19.79
CA ALA A 337 3.05 -3.18 -20.94
C ALA A 337 2.02 -4.32 -20.99
N ALA A 338 1.43 -4.69 -19.85
CA ALA A 338 0.37 -5.68 -19.79
C ALA A 338 -0.99 -5.09 -20.27
N PRO A 339 -1.87 -5.90 -20.91
CA PRO A 339 -1.71 -7.33 -21.17
C PRO A 339 -0.86 -7.66 -22.41
N ARG A 340 -0.51 -6.65 -23.23
CA ARG A 340 0.10 -6.88 -24.54
C ARG A 340 1.43 -7.61 -24.49
N SER A 341 2.28 -7.32 -23.50
CA SER A 341 3.56 -8.03 -23.34
C SER A 341 3.36 -9.52 -23.10
N LEU A 342 2.40 -9.89 -22.24
CA LEU A 342 2.03 -11.27 -21.95
C LEU A 342 1.45 -12.00 -23.16
N GLU A 343 0.61 -11.32 -23.96
CA GLU A 343 0.04 -11.89 -25.19
C GLU A 343 1.13 -12.23 -26.21
N LEU A 344 2.07 -11.31 -26.44
CA LEU A 344 3.18 -11.53 -27.36
C LEU A 344 4.10 -12.65 -26.88
N ALA A 345 4.44 -12.67 -25.58
CA ALA A 345 5.25 -13.73 -24.98
C ALA A 345 4.61 -15.11 -25.19
N ARG A 346 3.34 -15.28 -24.80
CA ARG A 346 2.64 -16.56 -24.94
C ARG A 346 2.51 -17.03 -26.39
N LYS A 347 2.33 -16.09 -27.32
CA LYS A 347 2.09 -16.43 -28.73
C LYS A 347 3.36 -16.79 -29.50
N TYR A 348 4.49 -16.15 -29.18
CA TYR A 348 5.69 -16.22 -30.02
C TYR A 348 6.93 -16.73 -29.30
N PHE A 349 6.96 -16.69 -27.96
CA PHE A 349 8.15 -16.98 -27.16
C PHE A 349 7.82 -18.06 -26.13
N THR A 350 7.65 -19.30 -26.60
CA THR A 350 7.34 -20.47 -25.75
C THR A 350 8.57 -21.14 -25.13
N SER A 351 9.76 -20.59 -25.34
CA SER A 351 11.06 -21.15 -24.88
C SER A 351 11.70 -20.42 -23.70
N SER A 352 11.14 -19.30 -23.26
CA SER A 352 11.29 -18.87 -21.88
C SER A 352 10.19 -19.57 -21.08
N PRO A 353 10.46 -20.17 -19.90
CA PRO A 353 9.49 -21.06 -19.24
C PRO A 353 8.15 -20.32 -19.12
N PRO A 354 7.00 -21.02 -19.36
CA PRO A 354 5.69 -20.37 -19.50
C PRO A 354 5.31 -19.49 -18.31
#